data_AF-A0A1I5NNX1-F1
#
_entry.id   AF-A0A1I5NNX1-F1
#
_cell.length_a   1.000
_cell.length_b   1.000
_cell.length_c   1.000
_cell.angle_alpha   90.00
_cell.angle_beta   90.00
_cell.angle_gamma   90.00
#
_symmetry.space_group_name_H-M   'P 1'
#
loop_
_entity.id
_entity.type
_entity.pdbx_description
1 polymer ?
#
loop_
_entity_poly.entity_id
_entity_poly.type
_entity_poly.pdbx_seq_one_letter_code
_entity_poly.pdbx_strand_id
1 'polypeptide(L)'
;MGRYDIKGDAQRIYETVAGGGAVIMPGDVGYAATAISSDALLRLFQAKRRAPHKRHAMGGNYELHREVHRLGKREQDMIDAVVVDAGLPLAIAAHYDPSHPVVASIEPETLAASTVGSTLAMLINGGALHDEVVRIAHRDGVALLGSSANLTGTGTRFRVEDIQQEIIDAVDLVVDHGLRKYHHYGRSSTIIDFSTMEVVRVGTCYELISDIFERQFGITLPADPGRDVLPSGHLREQASAG
;
A
#
# COMPACT_ATOMS: atom_id res chain seq x y z
N MET A 1 16.48 3.68 -25.92
CA MET A 1 16.63 4.15 -24.54
C MET A 1 15.80 5.41 -24.38
N GLY A 2 14.87 5.43 -23.44
CA GLY A 2 13.97 6.55 -23.18
C GLY A 2 13.53 6.55 -21.72
N ARG A 3 12.94 7.66 -21.28
CA ARG A 3 12.33 7.76 -19.93
C ARG A 3 11.07 6.88 -19.89
N TYR A 4 10.72 6.36 -18.72
CA TYR A 4 9.44 5.67 -18.52
C TYR A 4 8.27 6.64 -18.79
N ASP A 5 7.29 6.17 -19.55
CA ASP A 5 6.05 6.90 -19.81
C ASP A 5 5.06 6.67 -18.67
N ILE A 6 5.21 7.43 -17.58
CA ILE A 6 4.39 7.26 -16.38
C ILE A 6 2.89 7.38 -16.70
N LYS A 7 2.49 8.32 -17.56
CA LYS A 7 1.07 8.53 -17.87
C LYS A 7 0.51 7.41 -18.74
N GLY A 8 1.25 7.00 -19.78
CA GLY A 8 0.85 5.88 -20.62
C GLY A 8 0.80 4.57 -19.85
N ASP A 9 1.78 4.31 -18.98
CA ASP A 9 1.81 3.12 -18.15
C ASP A 9 0.66 3.12 -17.14
N ALA A 10 0.37 4.26 -16.52
CA ALA A 10 -0.74 4.38 -15.59
C ALA A 10 -2.09 4.12 -16.26
N GLN A 11 -2.29 4.64 -17.48
CA GLN A 11 -3.48 4.40 -18.27
C GLN A 11 -3.66 2.92 -18.61
N ARG A 12 -2.60 2.24 -19.09
CA ARG A 12 -2.65 0.79 -19.40
C ARG A 12 -2.92 -0.06 -18.17
N ILE A 13 -2.32 0.30 -17.03
CA ILE A 13 -2.60 -0.36 -15.74
C ILE A 13 -4.08 -0.20 -15.40
N TYR A 14 -4.58 1.04 -15.42
CA TYR A 14 -5.95 1.33 -15.04
C TYR A 14 -6.96 0.61 -15.95
N GLU A 15 -6.79 0.68 -17.27
CA GLU A 15 -7.64 -0.02 -18.24
C GLU A 15 -7.67 -1.53 -18.00
N THR A 16 -6.52 -2.12 -17.66
CA THR A 16 -6.42 -3.56 -17.37
C THR A 16 -7.23 -3.94 -16.14
N VAL A 17 -7.07 -3.21 -15.03
CA VAL A 17 -7.80 -3.53 -13.79
C VAL A 17 -9.29 -3.15 -13.86
N ALA A 18 -9.64 -2.08 -14.59
CA ALA A 18 -11.01 -1.69 -14.85
C ALA A 18 -11.74 -2.70 -15.74
N GLY A 19 -11.02 -3.37 -16.64
CA GLY A 19 -11.50 -4.50 -17.43
C GLY A 19 -11.67 -5.81 -16.64
N GLY A 20 -11.46 -5.80 -15.32
CA GLY A 20 -11.54 -6.99 -14.45
C GLY A 20 -10.24 -7.79 -14.35
N GLY A 21 -9.14 -7.27 -14.91
CA GLY A 21 -7.82 -7.89 -14.84
C GLY A 21 -7.08 -7.62 -13.53
N ALA A 22 -5.93 -8.25 -13.39
CA ALA A 22 -4.93 -8.03 -12.35
C ALA A 22 -3.61 -7.59 -12.98
N VAL A 23 -2.84 -6.79 -12.26
CA VAL A 23 -1.56 -6.28 -12.74
C VAL A 23 -0.45 -6.45 -11.71
N ILE A 24 0.79 -6.51 -12.17
CA ILE A 24 1.96 -6.19 -11.38
C ILE A 24 2.44 -4.81 -11.80
N MET A 25 2.47 -3.88 -10.85
CA MET A 25 2.91 -2.50 -11.06
C MET A 25 4.03 -2.09 -10.10
N PRO A 26 4.97 -1.25 -10.55
CA PRO A 26 6.05 -0.77 -9.71
C PRO A 26 5.60 0.38 -8.79
N GLY A 27 5.94 0.29 -7.51
CA GLY A 27 5.95 1.38 -6.54
C GLY A 27 7.34 1.60 -5.96
N ASP A 28 7.62 2.74 -5.35
CA ASP A 28 8.93 3.06 -4.77
C ASP A 28 9.33 2.11 -3.64
N VAL A 29 8.33 1.57 -2.92
CA VAL A 29 8.48 0.59 -1.83
C VAL A 29 8.42 -0.88 -2.31
N GLY A 30 8.49 -1.13 -3.62
CA GLY A 30 8.48 -2.47 -4.22
C GLY A 30 7.39 -2.65 -5.28
N TYR A 31 7.32 -3.85 -5.86
CA TYR A 31 6.26 -4.21 -6.81
C TYR A 31 4.99 -4.65 -6.09
N ALA A 32 3.83 -4.22 -6.58
CA ALA A 32 2.52 -4.58 -6.06
C ALA A 32 1.74 -5.40 -7.10
N ALA A 33 1.04 -6.43 -6.63
CA ALA A 33 0.00 -7.11 -7.38
C ALA A 33 -1.34 -6.46 -7.02
N THR A 34 -2.00 -5.86 -8.01
CA THR A 34 -3.13 -4.93 -7.83
C THR A 34 -4.30 -5.33 -8.73
N ALA A 35 -5.51 -5.17 -8.22
CA ALA A 35 -6.76 -5.37 -8.97
C ALA A 35 -7.90 -4.51 -8.37
N ILE A 36 -9.02 -4.44 -9.08
CA ILE A 36 -10.26 -3.82 -8.60
C ILE A 36 -11.31 -4.88 -8.23
N SER A 37 -11.53 -5.87 -9.10
CA SER A 37 -12.57 -6.88 -8.91
C SER A 37 -12.20 -7.93 -7.86
N SER A 38 -13.20 -8.41 -7.12
CA SER A 38 -13.02 -9.49 -6.13
C SER A 38 -12.48 -10.77 -6.76
N ASP A 39 -12.92 -11.11 -7.99
CA ASP A 39 -12.43 -12.28 -8.72
C ASP A 39 -10.91 -12.20 -9.02
N ALA A 40 -10.44 -11.04 -9.47
CA ALA A 40 -9.03 -10.82 -9.74
C ALA A 40 -8.21 -10.80 -8.43
N LEU A 41 -8.74 -10.21 -7.36
CA LEU A 41 -8.13 -10.25 -6.03
C LEU A 41 -8.03 -11.68 -5.49
N LEU A 42 -9.06 -12.50 -5.67
CA LEU A 42 -9.07 -13.90 -5.26
C LEU A 42 -8.05 -14.72 -6.05
N ARG A 43 -7.95 -14.52 -7.37
CA ARG A 43 -6.91 -15.14 -8.22
C ARG A 43 -5.51 -14.81 -7.69
N LEU A 44 -5.24 -13.53 -7.39
CA LEU A 44 -3.98 -13.11 -6.78
C LEU A 44 -3.75 -13.77 -5.42
N PHE A 45 -4.79 -13.88 -4.60
CA PHE A 45 -4.72 -14.48 -3.27
C PHE A 45 -4.27 -15.94 -3.33
N GLN A 46 -4.87 -16.71 -4.25
CA GLN A 46 -4.55 -18.11 -4.50
C GLN A 46 -3.11 -18.28 -5.01
N ALA A 47 -2.71 -17.50 -6.01
CA ALA A 47 -1.35 -17.54 -6.57
C ALA A 47 -0.27 -17.27 -5.51
N LYS A 48 -0.56 -16.37 -4.56
CA LYS A 48 0.37 -15.97 -3.49
C LYS A 48 0.38 -16.90 -2.28
N ARG A 49 -0.45 -17.96 -2.29
CA ARG A 49 -0.69 -18.88 -1.16
C ARG A 49 -0.99 -18.10 0.13
N ARG A 50 -1.84 -17.09 -0.01
CA ARG A 50 -2.15 -16.17 1.09
C ARG A 50 -3.16 -16.82 2.03
N ALA A 51 -2.97 -16.64 3.33
CA ALA A 51 -3.89 -17.16 4.34
C ALA A 51 -5.13 -16.25 4.43
N PRO A 52 -6.37 -16.77 4.55
CA PRO A 52 -7.63 -16.01 4.50
C PRO A 52 -7.69 -14.74 5.35
N HIS A 53 -7.00 -14.73 6.50
CA HIS A 53 -6.96 -13.59 7.44
C HIS A 53 -6.02 -12.44 7.01
N LYS A 54 -5.25 -12.60 5.92
CA LYS A 54 -4.24 -11.61 5.50
C LYS A 54 -4.86 -10.54 4.61
N ARG A 55 -4.80 -9.30 5.05
CA ARG A 55 -5.57 -8.19 4.47
C ARG A 55 -4.99 -7.61 3.19
N HIS A 56 -5.84 -7.02 2.36
CA HIS A 56 -5.37 -6.15 1.28
C HIS A 56 -5.00 -4.77 1.83
N ALA A 57 -3.99 -4.15 1.23
CA ALA A 57 -3.78 -2.72 1.41
C ALA A 57 -4.50 -1.98 0.28
N MET A 58 -5.03 -0.80 0.57
CA MET A 58 -5.57 0.08 -0.44
C MET A 58 -4.46 0.97 -1.00
N GLY A 59 -4.39 1.06 -2.33
CA GLY A 59 -3.57 2.06 -3.00
C GLY A 59 -4.21 3.44 -2.82
N GLY A 60 -3.43 4.40 -2.32
CA GLY A 60 -3.87 5.79 -2.16
C GLY A 60 -2.90 6.79 -2.76
N ASN A 61 -3.37 8.03 -2.83
CA ASN A 61 -2.55 9.20 -3.05
C ASN A 61 -2.90 10.24 -1.98
N TYR A 62 -2.18 11.37 -1.98
CA TYR A 62 -2.39 12.38 -0.95
C TYR A 62 -3.82 12.95 -0.97
N GLU A 63 -4.40 13.20 -2.14
CA GLU A 63 -5.77 13.73 -2.25
C GLU A 63 -6.81 12.74 -1.70
N LEU A 64 -6.75 11.48 -2.12
CA LEU A 64 -7.71 10.46 -1.72
C LEU A 64 -7.73 10.20 -0.22
N HIS A 65 -6.56 10.16 0.45
CA HIS A 65 -6.54 9.95 1.90
C HIS A 65 -7.19 11.13 2.65
N ARG A 66 -7.03 12.38 2.15
CA ARG A 66 -7.63 13.58 2.76
C ARG A 66 -9.15 13.55 2.68
N GLU A 67 -9.70 12.93 1.64
CA GLU A 67 -11.15 12.80 1.44
C GLU A 67 -11.73 11.61 2.20
N VAL A 68 -10.99 10.50 2.28
CA VAL A 68 -11.47 9.24 2.87
C VAL A 68 -11.20 9.15 4.38
N HIS A 69 -10.02 9.53 4.85
CA HIS A 69 -9.64 9.37 6.26
C HIS A 69 -10.20 10.49 7.13
N ARG A 70 -10.76 10.10 8.28
CA ARG A 70 -11.27 10.99 9.32
C ARG A 70 -10.19 11.20 10.37
N LEU A 71 -9.40 12.26 10.18
CA LEU A 71 -8.25 12.60 11.01
C LEU A 71 -8.47 13.95 11.72
N GLY A 72 -7.93 14.07 12.94
CA GLY A 72 -7.82 15.34 13.61
C GLY A 72 -6.70 16.19 13.00
N LYS A 73 -6.64 17.48 13.37
CA LYS A 73 -5.60 18.39 12.90
C LYS A 73 -4.19 17.88 13.25
N ARG A 74 -4.02 17.36 14.47
CA ARG A 74 -2.71 16.90 14.96
C ARG A 74 -2.18 15.73 14.13
N GLU A 75 -3.02 14.75 13.86
CA GLU A 75 -2.66 13.56 13.08
C GLU A 75 -2.37 13.95 11.62
N GLN A 76 -3.15 14.89 11.06
CA GLN A 76 -2.87 15.42 9.73
C GLN A 76 -1.52 16.14 9.68
N ASP A 77 -1.21 17.01 10.64
CA ASP A 77 0.06 17.74 10.65
C ASP A 77 1.26 16.77 10.68
N MET A 78 1.13 15.60 11.34
CA MET A 78 2.15 14.55 11.32
C MET A 78 2.30 13.88 9.94
N ILE A 79 1.17 13.61 9.27
CA ILE A 79 1.16 13.04 7.93
C ILE A 79 1.79 14.03 6.94
N ASP A 80 1.46 15.31 7.03
CA ASP A 80 1.99 16.37 6.17
C ASP A 80 3.51 16.49 6.33
N ALA A 81 4.01 16.48 7.56
CA ALA A 81 5.44 16.51 7.85
C ALA A 81 6.20 15.32 7.21
N VAL A 82 5.62 14.12 7.22
CA VAL A 82 6.24 12.94 6.61
C VAL A 82 6.13 12.95 5.09
N VAL A 83 4.96 13.27 4.56
CA VAL A 83 4.61 13.01 3.16
C VAL A 83 4.84 14.23 2.28
N VAL A 84 4.40 15.41 2.72
CA VAL A 84 4.51 16.65 1.95
C VAL A 84 5.88 17.28 2.15
N ASP A 85 6.31 17.43 3.41
CA ASP A 85 7.55 18.15 3.71
C ASP A 85 8.79 17.28 3.45
N ALA A 86 8.77 16.03 3.93
CA ALA A 86 9.91 15.11 3.79
C ALA A 86 9.84 14.22 2.53
N GLY A 87 8.70 14.17 1.83
CA GLY A 87 8.56 13.38 0.60
C GLY A 87 8.71 11.86 0.83
N LEU A 88 8.36 11.35 2.01
CA LEU A 88 8.51 9.93 2.37
C LEU A 88 7.20 9.15 2.15
N PRO A 89 7.28 7.85 1.77
CA PRO A 89 6.11 6.99 1.65
C PRO A 89 5.56 6.64 3.04
N LEU A 90 4.24 6.66 3.20
CA LEU A 90 3.58 6.29 4.46
C LEU A 90 2.29 5.53 4.17
N ALA A 91 2.06 4.44 4.90
CA ALA A 91 0.75 3.82 4.96
C ALA A 91 0.02 4.26 6.23
N ILE A 92 -1.14 4.88 6.03
CA ILE A 92 -1.99 5.45 7.08
C ILE A 92 -3.12 4.46 7.34
N ALA A 93 -3.20 3.93 8.56
CA ALA A 93 -4.41 3.31 9.06
C ALA A 93 -5.16 4.34 9.91
N ALA A 94 -6.41 4.63 9.57
CA ALA A 94 -7.23 5.58 10.30
C ALA A 94 -8.71 5.29 10.10
N HIS A 95 -9.57 5.88 10.94
CA HIS A 95 -11.01 5.90 10.68
C HIS A 95 -11.30 6.48 9.31
N TYR A 96 -12.32 5.98 8.64
CA TYR A 96 -12.62 6.36 7.26
C TYR A 96 -14.11 6.63 7.05
N ASP A 97 -14.43 7.30 5.96
CA ASP A 97 -15.80 7.48 5.49
C ASP A 97 -16.24 6.32 4.58
N PRO A 98 -17.13 5.42 5.04
CA PRO A 98 -17.59 4.30 4.20
C PRO A 98 -18.52 4.75 3.06
N SER A 99 -19.06 5.98 3.11
CA SER A 99 -19.94 6.52 2.07
C SER A 99 -19.17 7.20 0.93
N HIS A 100 -17.86 7.40 1.08
CA HIS A 100 -17.03 7.95 0.02
C HIS A 100 -17.11 7.06 -1.24
N PRO A 101 -17.32 7.60 -2.46
CA PRO A 101 -17.56 6.79 -3.66
C PRO A 101 -16.53 5.69 -3.90
N VAL A 102 -15.24 6.02 -3.74
CA VAL A 102 -14.14 5.05 -3.87
C VAL A 102 -14.23 3.91 -2.86
N VAL A 103 -14.64 4.18 -1.61
CA VAL A 103 -14.78 3.14 -0.58
C VAL A 103 -16.05 2.32 -0.82
N ALA A 104 -17.15 3.00 -1.15
CA ALA A 104 -18.42 2.38 -1.45
C ALA A 104 -18.38 1.50 -2.72
N SER A 105 -17.38 1.69 -3.59
CA SER A 105 -17.15 0.82 -4.75
C SER A 105 -16.61 -0.57 -4.39
N ILE A 106 -16.12 -0.76 -3.16
CA ILE A 106 -15.52 -2.02 -2.73
C ILE A 106 -16.64 -2.96 -2.25
N GLU A 107 -16.65 -4.20 -2.74
CA GLU A 107 -17.58 -5.21 -2.25
C GLU A 107 -17.43 -5.42 -0.74
N PRO A 108 -18.53 -5.62 0.03
CA PRO A 108 -18.49 -5.65 1.49
C PRO A 108 -17.49 -6.67 2.07
N GLU A 109 -17.39 -7.87 1.50
CA GLU A 109 -16.46 -8.90 1.97
C GLU A 109 -15.01 -8.51 1.71
N THR A 110 -14.74 -7.90 0.56
CA THR A 110 -13.43 -7.38 0.17
C THR A 110 -13.02 -6.19 1.04
N LEU A 111 -13.97 -5.32 1.41
CA LEU A 111 -13.73 -4.21 2.33
C LEU A 111 -13.44 -4.72 3.75
N ALA A 112 -14.18 -5.72 4.23
CA ALA A 112 -13.92 -6.37 5.51
C ALA A 112 -12.52 -7.01 5.53
N ALA A 113 -12.09 -7.61 4.42
CA ALA A 113 -10.74 -8.13 4.23
C ALA A 113 -9.65 -7.04 4.08
N SER A 114 -10.01 -5.77 4.04
CA SER A 114 -9.09 -4.63 3.90
C SER A 114 -9.08 -3.70 5.12
N THR A 115 -9.86 -4.02 6.16
CA THR A 115 -10.11 -3.14 7.32
C THR A 115 -9.83 -3.85 8.65
N VAL A 116 -9.47 -3.07 9.69
CA VAL A 116 -9.31 -3.55 11.08
C VAL A 116 -10.24 -2.75 11.96
N GLY A 117 -11.33 -3.36 12.44
CA GLY A 117 -12.37 -2.63 13.15
C GLY A 117 -12.94 -1.53 12.26
N SER A 118 -12.74 -0.27 12.64
CA SER A 118 -13.20 0.90 11.88
C SER A 118 -12.07 1.64 11.15
N THR A 119 -10.88 1.04 11.01
CA THR A 119 -9.74 1.63 10.29
C THR A 119 -9.50 1.00 8.93
N LEU A 120 -9.09 1.82 7.98
CA LEU A 120 -8.70 1.45 6.62
C LEU A 120 -7.25 1.87 6.37
N ALA A 121 -6.42 0.93 5.93
CA ALA A 121 -5.01 1.20 5.64
C ALA A 121 -4.81 1.61 4.18
N MET A 122 -4.22 2.78 3.96
CA MET A 122 -3.95 3.33 2.63
C MET A 122 -2.48 3.74 2.50
N LEU A 123 -1.78 3.22 1.49
CA LEU A 123 -0.42 3.65 1.16
C LEU A 123 -0.47 4.90 0.28
N ILE A 124 0.14 5.98 0.73
CA ILE A 124 0.30 7.24 -0.03
C ILE A 124 1.77 7.57 -0.28
N ASN A 125 2.01 8.40 -1.30
CA ASN A 125 3.35 8.75 -1.78
C ASN A 125 4.17 7.49 -2.10
N GLY A 126 3.50 6.54 -2.76
CA GLY A 126 4.05 5.25 -3.16
C GLY A 126 4.94 5.31 -4.41
N GLY A 127 5.17 6.52 -4.96
CA GLY A 127 5.93 6.77 -6.18
C GLY A 127 5.03 7.31 -7.31
N ALA A 128 5.65 7.98 -8.29
CA ALA A 128 4.91 8.72 -9.32
C ALA A 128 3.92 7.87 -10.14
N LEU A 129 4.25 6.62 -10.46
CA LEU A 129 3.33 5.73 -11.16
C LEU A 129 2.16 5.30 -10.28
N HIS A 130 2.44 4.95 -9.02
CA HIS A 130 1.40 4.60 -8.04
C HIS A 130 0.39 5.74 -7.92
N ASP A 131 0.87 6.97 -7.69
CA ASP A 131 0.00 8.12 -7.49
C ASP A 131 -0.82 8.45 -8.75
N GLU A 132 -0.24 8.30 -9.94
CA GLU A 132 -0.97 8.54 -11.20
C GLU A 132 -2.04 7.49 -11.46
N VAL A 133 -1.78 6.20 -11.19
CA VAL A 133 -2.81 5.15 -11.31
C VAL A 133 -3.94 5.39 -10.31
N VAL A 134 -3.61 5.73 -9.05
CA VAL A 134 -4.62 6.08 -8.05
C VAL A 134 -5.40 7.32 -8.46
N ARG A 135 -4.76 8.34 -9.05
CA ARG A 135 -5.45 9.55 -9.53
C ARG A 135 -6.51 9.20 -10.59
N ILE A 136 -6.21 8.29 -11.51
CA ILE A 136 -7.16 7.83 -12.53
C ILE A 136 -8.31 7.07 -11.88
N ALA A 137 -8.01 6.08 -11.02
CA ALA A 137 -9.01 5.28 -10.33
C ALA A 137 -9.91 6.13 -9.39
N HIS A 138 -9.32 7.09 -8.68
CA HIS A 138 -10.02 8.03 -7.82
C HIS A 138 -11.04 8.85 -8.61
N ARG A 139 -10.63 9.45 -9.74
CA ARG A 139 -11.53 10.22 -10.61
C ARG A 139 -12.72 9.39 -11.09
N ASP A 140 -12.50 8.10 -11.31
CA ASP A 140 -13.53 7.17 -11.79
C ASP A 140 -14.31 6.51 -10.63
N GLY A 141 -14.03 6.89 -9.37
CA GLY A 141 -14.76 6.46 -8.19
C GLY A 141 -14.50 5.00 -7.78
N VAL A 142 -13.34 4.44 -8.12
CA VAL A 142 -13.02 3.03 -7.86
C VAL A 142 -11.76 2.85 -7.01
N ALA A 143 -11.79 1.88 -6.10
CA ALA A 143 -10.64 1.54 -5.25
C ALA A 143 -9.67 0.57 -5.92
N LEU A 144 -8.38 0.85 -5.79
CA LEU A 144 -7.31 -0.10 -6.12
C LEU A 144 -6.90 -0.86 -4.87
N LEU A 145 -7.04 -2.17 -4.91
CA LEU A 145 -6.68 -3.06 -3.82
C LEU A 145 -5.52 -3.95 -4.25
N GLY A 146 -4.61 -4.21 -3.31
CA GLY A 146 -3.44 -4.98 -3.66
C GLY A 146 -2.60 -5.42 -2.48
N SER A 147 -1.53 -6.12 -2.82
CA SER A 147 -0.48 -6.50 -1.88
C SER A 147 0.85 -6.65 -2.62
N SER A 148 1.97 -6.57 -1.90
CA SER A 148 3.31 -6.71 -2.50
C SER A 148 3.43 -7.99 -3.32
N ALA A 149 3.99 -7.93 -4.53
CA ALA A 149 4.06 -9.01 -5.51
C ALA A 149 5.08 -10.11 -5.12
N ASN A 150 4.76 -10.87 -4.07
CA ASN A 150 5.57 -11.96 -3.56
C ASN A 150 4.69 -13.07 -2.96
N LEU A 151 5.25 -14.28 -2.88
CA LEU A 151 4.67 -15.34 -2.06
C LEU A 151 4.59 -14.89 -0.60
N THR A 152 3.51 -15.26 0.07
CA THR A 152 3.26 -14.85 1.46
C THR A 152 4.44 -15.21 2.36
N GLY A 153 4.92 -14.23 3.14
CA GLY A 153 6.04 -14.41 4.08
C GLY A 153 7.44 -14.33 3.47
N THR A 154 7.59 -14.23 2.14
CA THR A 154 8.93 -14.26 1.49
C THR A 154 9.60 -12.89 1.31
N GLY A 155 8.99 -11.83 1.86
CA GLY A 155 9.47 -10.46 1.73
C GLY A 155 9.11 -9.78 0.40
N THR A 156 9.13 -8.44 0.39
CA THR A 156 8.77 -7.63 -0.77
C THR A 156 9.78 -7.81 -1.92
N ARG A 157 9.30 -7.83 -3.17
CA ARG A 157 10.15 -7.82 -4.38
C ARG A 157 10.33 -6.41 -4.90
N PHE A 158 11.55 -6.09 -5.30
CA PHE A 158 11.94 -4.76 -5.78
C PHE A 158 12.42 -4.78 -7.23
N ARG A 159 12.31 -5.91 -7.90
CA ARG A 159 12.57 -6.16 -9.32
C ARG A 159 11.60 -7.23 -9.80
N VAL A 160 11.23 -7.19 -11.09
CA VAL A 160 10.31 -8.18 -11.68
C VAL A 160 10.95 -9.56 -11.68
N GLU A 161 12.26 -9.63 -11.92
CA GLU A 161 13.02 -10.88 -11.97
C GLU A 161 13.05 -11.63 -10.63
N ASP A 162 12.76 -10.95 -9.51
CA ASP A 162 12.67 -11.58 -8.19
C ASP A 162 11.25 -12.09 -7.85
N ILE A 163 10.26 -11.79 -8.70
CA ILE A 163 8.87 -12.19 -8.51
C ILE A 163 8.70 -13.66 -8.93
N GLN A 164 8.02 -14.43 -8.10
CA GLN A 164 7.75 -15.83 -8.39
C GLN A 164 6.85 -15.98 -9.62
N GLN A 165 7.18 -16.94 -10.49
CA GLN A 165 6.49 -17.15 -11.77
C GLN A 165 4.99 -17.36 -11.59
N GLU A 166 4.54 -18.07 -10.55
CA GLU A 166 3.11 -18.29 -10.33
C GLU A 166 2.32 -16.99 -10.10
N ILE A 167 2.98 -15.91 -9.65
CA ILE A 167 2.36 -14.59 -9.47
C ILE A 167 2.38 -13.80 -10.79
N ILE A 168 3.43 -13.97 -11.60
CA ILE A 168 3.51 -13.40 -12.95
C ILE A 168 2.41 -14.01 -13.84
N ASP A 169 2.22 -15.33 -13.76
CA ASP A 169 1.21 -16.06 -14.54
C ASP A 169 -0.23 -15.73 -14.10
N ALA A 170 -0.40 -15.15 -12.91
CA ALA A 170 -1.70 -14.78 -12.34
C ALA A 170 -2.15 -13.36 -12.68
N VAL A 171 -1.37 -12.60 -13.47
CA VAL A 171 -1.72 -11.23 -13.88
C VAL A 171 -1.77 -11.08 -15.39
N ASP A 172 -2.50 -10.05 -15.83
CA ASP A 172 -2.75 -9.78 -17.24
C ASP A 172 -1.81 -8.71 -17.81
N LEU A 173 -1.11 -7.98 -16.92
CA LEU A 173 -0.10 -6.99 -17.26
C LEU A 173 1.01 -6.95 -16.20
N VAL A 174 2.26 -6.93 -16.66
CA VAL A 174 3.43 -6.61 -15.85
C VAL A 174 4.04 -5.33 -16.40
N VAL A 175 4.12 -4.29 -15.57
CA VAL A 175 4.88 -3.07 -15.88
C VAL A 175 6.22 -3.16 -15.17
N ASP A 176 7.32 -3.13 -15.92
CA ASP A 176 8.67 -3.26 -15.39
C ASP A 176 9.43 -1.92 -15.48
N HIS A 177 9.71 -1.33 -14.32
CA HIS A 177 10.52 -0.12 -14.16
C HIS A 177 11.86 -0.43 -13.48
N GLY A 178 12.34 -1.66 -13.56
CA GLY A 178 13.60 -2.13 -13.00
C GLY A 178 13.63 -2.12 -11.47
N LEU A 179 14.83 -1.87 -10.91
CA LEU A 179 15.04 -1.83 -9.46
C LEU A 179 14.31 -0.66 -8.81
N ARG A 180 13.52 -0.93 -7.78
CA ARG A 180 12.77 0.10 -7.06
C ARG A 180 13.64 0.89 -6.07
N LYS A 181 13.27 2.17 -5.91
CA LYS A 181 14.01 3.20 -5.15
C LYS A 181 14.44 2.74 -3.76
N TYR A 182 13.53 2.13 -3.00
CA TYR A 182 13.74 1.78 -1.59
C TYR A 182 14.12 0.30 -1.36
N HIS A 183 14.73 -0.36 -2.35
CA HIS A 183 15.07 -1.79 -2.26
C HIS A 183 15.93 -2.21 -1.07
N HIS A 184 16.83 -1.32 -0.59
CA HIS A 184 17.76 -1.62 0.49
C HIS A 184 17.05 -1.90 1.84
N TYR A 185 15.84 -1.35 2.05
CA TYR A 185 15.05 -1.64 3.25
C TYR A 185 14.54 -3.09 3.29
N GLY A 186 14.32 -3.73 2.13
CA GLY A 186 13.82 -5.10 2.05
C GLY A 186 12.42 -5.35 2.65
N ARG A 187 11.73 -4.28 3.06
CA ARG A 187 10.35 -4.27 3.59
C ARG A 187 9.53 -3.26 2.79
N SER A 188 8.22 -3.48 2.74
CA SER A 188 7.25 -2.50 2.20
C SER A 188 7.15 -1.26 3.12
N SER A 189 6.21 -0.34 2.86
CA SER A 189 6.06 0.93 3.58
C SER A 189 5.92 0.79 5.10
N THR A 190 6.33 1.81 5.85
CA THR A 190 5.94 1.96 7.26
C THR A 190 4.42 2.13 7.37
N ILE A 191 3.79 1.43 8.33
CA ILE A 191 2.36 1.56 8.62
C ILE A 191 2.18 2.07 10.05
N ILE A 192 1.44 3.18 10.21
CA ILE A 192 1.04 3.73 11.50
C ILE A 192 -0.49 3.76 11.56
N ASP A 193 -1.05 3.27 12.65
CA ASP A 193 -2.46 3.46 12.99
C ASP A 193 -2.60 4.78 13.74
N PHE A 194 -3.19 5.78 13.09
CA PHE A 194 -3.42 7.11 13.63
C PHE A 194 -4.66 7.18 14.53
N SER A 195 -5.48 6.13 14.61
CA SER A 195 -6.55 6.04 15.61
C SER A 195 -6.01 5.73 17.00
N THR A 196 -4.89 5.00 17.08
CA THR A 196 -4.25 4.61 18.34
C THR A 196 -2.84 5.16 18.52
N MET A 197 -2.26 5.79 17.49
CA MET A 197 -0.87 6.23 17.40
C MET A 197 0.14 5.09 17.54
N GLU A 198 -0.18 3.92 16.97
CA GLU A 198 0.63 2.72 17.10
C GLU A 198 1.29 2.32 15.78
N VAL A 199 2.56 1.96 15.85
CA VAL A 199 3.27 1.43 14.68
C VAL A 199 2.80 0.00 14.43
N VAL A 200 2.09 -0.19 13.31
CA VAL A 200 1.64 -1.51 12.86
C VAL A 200 2.78 -2.24 12.18
N ARG A 201 3.56 -1.52 11.36
CA ARG A 201 4.71 -2.08 10.64
C ARG A 201 5.87 -1.10 10.58
N VAL A 202 7.01 -1.54 11.06
CA VAL A 202 8.32 -0.94 10.80
C VAL A 202 8.73 -1.27 9.37
N GLY A 203 8.76 -0.27 8.48
CA GLY A 203 8.95 -0.48 7.05
C GLY A 203 9.99 0.46 6.43
N THR A 204 9.81 0.73 5.14
CA THR A 204 10.63 1.71 4.40
C THR A 204 10.66 3.06 5.12
N CYS A 205 11.86 3.66 5.20
CA CYS A 205 12.13 4.99 5.79
C CYS A 205 11.71 5.14 7.25
N TYR A 206 11.55 4.06 8.01
CA TYR A 206 11.05 4.11 9.39
C TYR A 206 11.90 5.00 10.31
N GLU A 207 13.22 4.96 10.15
CA GLU A 207 14.17 5.76 10.91
C GLU A 207 13.97 7.26 10.69
N LEU A 208 13.68 7.67 9.45
CA LEU A 208 13.41 9.07 9.11
C LEU A 208 12.04 9.51 9.62
N ILE A 209 11.03 8.65 9.47
CA ILE A 209 9.68 8.89 10.00
C ILE A 209 9.72 9.02 11.53
N SER A 210 10.47 8.16 12.21
CA SER A 210 10.62 8.20 13.67
C SER A 210 11.31 9.48 14.15
N ASP A 211 12.38 9.92 13.46
CA ASP A 211 13.06 11.18 13.79
C ASP A 211 12.15 12.40 13.61
N ILE A 212 11.30 12.42 12.56
CA ILE A 212 10.27 13.46 12.36
C ILE A 212 9.27 13.47 13.54
N PHE A 213 8.73 12.31 13.90
CA PHE A 213 7.77 12.17 15.01
C PHE A 213 8.35 12.64 16.34
N GLU A 214 9.60 12.28 16.62
CA GLU A 214 10.29 12.66 17.85
C GLU A 214 10.57 14.17 17.89
N ARG A 215 11.22 14.71 16.85
CA ARG A 215 11.70 16.10 16.85
C ARG A 215 10.58 17.13 16.73
N GLN A 216 9.56 16.83 15.92
CA GLN A 216 8.53 17.81 15.58
C GLN A 216 7.28 17.68 16.45
N PHE A 217 6.99 16.47 16.94
CA PHE A 217 5.76 16.18 17.68
C PHE A 217 5.97 15.62 19.08
N GLY A 218 7.22 15.38 19.50
CA GLY A 218 7.54 14.82 20.81
C GLY A 218 7.02 13.40 21.00
N ILE A 219 6.84 12.64 19.93
CA ILE A 219 6.34 11.26 19.96
C ILE A 219 7.49 10.29 19.69
N THR A 220 7.80 9.47 20.68
CA THR A 220 8.77 8.38 20.53
C THR A 220 8.07 7.13 19.98
N LEU A 221 8.41 6.75 18.75
CA LEU A 221 7.97 5.49 18.15
C LEU A 221 8.85 4.32 18.65
N PRO A 222 8.36 3.07 18.65
CA PRO A 222 9.14 1.91 19.09
C PRO A 222 10.41 1.71 18.26
N ALA A 223 11.46 1.16 18.86
CA ALA A 223 12.69 0.82 18.13
C ALA A 223 12.45 -0.28 17.09
N ASP A 224 13.14 -0.21 15.93
CA ASP A 224 13.18 -1.34 14.99
C ASP A 224 14.01 -2.47 15.59
N PRO A 225 13.43 -3.67 15.85
CA PRO A 225 14.20 -4.82 16.34
C PRO A 225 15.16 -5.38 15.28
N GLY A 226 15.13 -4.88 14.05
CA GLY A 226 15.96 -5.31 12.94
C GLY A 226 15.33 -6.44 12.13
N ARG A 227 15.83 -6.63 10.91
CA ARG A 227 15.28 -7.62 9.96
C ARG A 227 15.52 -9.06 10.37
N ASP A 228 16.61 -9.33 11.08
CA ASP A 228 16.93 -10.69 11.53
C ASP A 228 15.95 -11.17 12.61
N VAL A 229 15.46 -10.24 13.43
CA VAL A 229 14.49 -10.53 14.51
C VAL A 229 13.05 -10.46 13.99
N LEU A 230 12.74 -9.45 13.17
CA LEU A 230 11.39 -9.22 12.66
C LEU A 230 11.37 -9.01 11.14
N PRO A 231 11.51 -10.07 10.32
CA PRO A 231 11.66 -9.93 8.87
C PRO A 231 10.53 -9.13 8.20
N SER A 232 9.29 -9.30 8.65
CA SER A 232 8.11 -8.64 8.09
C SER A 232 7.92 -7.18 8.54
N GLY A 233 8.60 -6.78 9.62
CA GLY A 233 8.41 -5.50 10.30
C GLY A 233 7.09 -5.34 11.06
N HIS A 234 6.16 -6.30 11.00
CA HIS A 234 4.87 -6.16 11.68
C HIS A 234 5.02 -6.35 13.19
N LEU A 235 4.79 -5.29 13.97
CA LEU A 235 4.85 -5.35 15.43
C LEU A 235 3.59 -5.99 16.03
N ARG A 236 2.54 -6.17 15.22
CA ARG A 236 1.29 -6.83 15.57
C ARG A 236 0.85 -7.75 14.46
N GLU A 237 0.27 -8.89 14.83
CA GLU A 237 -0.49 -9.66 13.86
C GLU A 237 -1.71 -8.83 13.43
N GLN A 238 -2.00 -8.86 12.12
CA GLN A 238 -3.23 -8.29 11.59
C GLN A 238 -4.40 -9.07 12.21
N ALA A 239 -4.99 -8.57 13.30
CA ALA A 239 -6.02 -9.25 14.09
C ALA A 239 -7.09 -9.86 13.19
N SER A 240 -7.51 -11.11 13.34
CA SER A 240 -8.60 -11.67 12.54
C SER A 240 -9.85 -10.79 12.67
N ALA A 241 -10.57 -10.52 11.57
CA ALA A 241 -11.93 -9.99 11.69
C ALA A 241 -12.74 -11.03 12.48
N GLY A 242 -13.16 -10.66 13.69
CA GLY A 242 -14.07 -11.45 14.52
C GLY A 242 -15.51 -11.15 14.18
#